data_AF-A0A142EQ18-F1
#
_entry.id   AF-A0A142EQ18-F1
#
_cell.length_a   1.000
_cell.length_b   1.000
_cell.length_c   1.000
_cell.angle_alpha   90.00
_cell.angle_beta   90.00
_cell.angle_gamma   90.00
#
_symmetry.space_group_name_H-M   'P 1'
#
loop_
_entity.id
_entity.type
_entity.pdbx_description
1 polymer ?
#
loop_
_entity_poly.entity_id
_entity_poly.type
_entity_poly.pdbx_seq_one_letter_code
_entity_poly.pdbx_strand_id
1 'polypeptide(L)'
;MKYGILFYITLSFSLASWAQQPAVLSQRDQAEIIDQWLEERIDQVLPKLMTETGIDLWIVMSREYNEDPVIRTLLPATWHAARRRTILVMYQPAPNQPVETYAIARYDVGKSFKKAWNPEAQPDQWEALIQLVQSKNPKKIGLNFAMDYGHADGLTHTDFSLFTEKLPENLKSRVVSAQTLAVRWLETRTPSEMATYRHIQELAHYIIAQGLSSEVITPGVTSTDDVVWFYREKIKEMKLDTWFHPTVDIQRPDPASQEANRSFAVRPGDEIIMPGDLLHIDFGITYLRLNTDTQELAYVLKPGETEVPAFLNDALQVGNRLQDILTSNYIQGKSGNEILKASRQQMEKEGIRGSIYTHPLGFYGHSAGPTIGMWDNQGNTPGAGDFPLHANTGYAIELNAVVFVKEWNKDVRIMLEEGAFFDGQKVTYYNGRQRRILPIPRSSFYLGN
;
A
#
# COMPACT_ATOMS: atom_id res chain seq x y z
N MET A 1 -19.98 71.26 31.39
CA MET A 1 -20.04 70.37 30.20
C MET A 1 -18.70 69.67 30.05
N LYS A 2 -18.61 68.38 30.40
CA LYS A 2 -17.44 67.52 30.12
C LYS A 2 -17.90 66.49 29.10
N TYR A 3 -17.38 66.59 27.88
CA TYR A 3 -17.59 65.59 26.83
C TYR A 3 -16.62 64.43 27.06
N GLY A 4 -17.14 63.26 27.40
CA GLY A 4 -16.37 62.02 27.42
C GLY A 4 -16.39 61.38 26.03
N ILE A 5 -15.24 61.29 25.38
CA ILE A 5 -15.07 60.57 24.12
C ILE A 5 -14.95 59.09 24.44
N LEU A 6 -15.94 58.30 24.01
CA LEU A 6 -15.95 56.85 24.13
C LEU A 6 -15.21 56.26 22.92
N PHE A 7 -13.99 55.76 23.12
CA PHE A 7 -13.25 55.03 22.10
C PHE A 7 -13.82 53.60 22.00
N TYR A 8 -14.52 53.30 20.92
CA TYR A 8 -14.84 51.92 20.55
C TYR A 8 -13.58 51.30 19.93
N ILE A 9 -12.92 50.42 20.68
CA ILE A 9 -11.90 49.52 20.13
C ILE A 9 -12.64 48.37 19.45
N THR A 10 -12.75 48.44 18.13
CA THR A 10 -13.12 47.29 17.30
C THR A 10 -11.92 46.35 17.23
N LEU A 11 -11.91 45.30 18.07
CA LEU A 11 -11.01 44.16 17.91
C LEU A 11 -11.34 43.47 16.58
N SER A 12 -10.57 43.75 15.56
CA SER A 12 -10.58 42.98 14.31
C SER A 12 -9.83 41.68 14.57
N PHE A 13 -10.55 40.60 14.90
CA PHE A 13 -9.98 39.27 14.87
C PHE A 13 -9.69 38.90 13.42
N SER A 14 -8.44 39.04 13.01
CA SER A 14 -7.94 38.43 11.79
C SER A 14 -7.95 36.92 12.00
N LEU A 15 -9.00 36.23 11.52
CA LEU A 15 -8.93 34.79 11.32
C LEU A 15 -7.92 34.56 10.20
N ALA A 16 -6.65 34.40 10.56
CA ALA A 16 -5.67 33.83 9.66
C ALA A 16 -6.18 32.42 9.32
N SER A 17 -6.58 32.23 8.07
CA SER A 17 -6.84 30.90 7.51
C SER A 17 -5.49 30.20 7.37
N TRP A 18 -4.96 29.64 8.46
CA TRP A 18 -3.85 28.71 8.36
C TRP A 18 -4.31 27.54 7.50
N ALA A 19 -3.54 27.16 6.46
CA ALA A 19 -3.82 25.95 5.72
C ALA A 19 -3.88 24.79 6.73
N GLN A 20 -5.05 24.18 6.86
CA GLN A 20 -5.28 23.19 7.89
C GLN A 20 -4.53 21.92 7.49
N GLN A 21 -3.51 21.55 8.27
CA GLN A 21 -2.83 20.27 8.11
C GLN A 21 -3.89 19.16 8.12
N PRO A 22 -3.82 18.15 7.21
CA PRO A 22 -4.77 17.07 7.21
C PRO A 22 -4.74 16.35 8.56
N ALA A 23 -5.92 16.06 9.10
CA ALA A 23 -6.04 15.54 10.46
C ALA A 23 -5.51 14.10 10.56
N VAL A 24 -4.72 13.80 11.59
CA VAL A 24 -4.36 12.42 11.95
C VAL A 24 -4.96 12.08 13.31
N LEU A 25 -5.68 10.95 13.36
CA LEU A 25 -6.30 10.44 14.58
C LEU A 25 -5.28 10.20 15.69
N SER A 26 -5.74 10.30 16.95
CA SER A 26 -4.95 9.83 18.09
C SER A 26 -4.74 8.31 17.99
N GLN A 27 -3.66 7.78 18.56
CA GLN A 27 -3.40 6.33 18.54
C GLN A 27 -4.55 5.50 19.15
N ARG A 28 -5.30 6.09 20.10
CA ARG A 28 -6.50 5.46 20.67
C ARG A 28 -7.62 5.36 19.63
N ASP A 29 -7.93 6.46 18.94
CA ASP A 29 -9.00 6.46 17.94
C ASP A 29 -8.61 5.61 16.72
N GLN A 30 -7.32 5.57 16.36
CA GLN A 30 -6.80 4.63 15.36
C GLN A 30 -7.10 3.18 15.74
N ALA A 31 -6.89 2.81 17.00
CA ALA A 31 -7.15 1.46 17.49
C ALA A 31 -8.64 1.08 17.39
N GLU A 32 -9.53 2.02 17.72
CA GLU A 32 -10.99 1.81 17.63
C GLU A 32 -11.44 1.56 16.17
N ILE A 33 -10.91 2.33 15.21
CA ILE A 33 -11.21 2.13 13.78
C ILE A 33 -10.67 0.79 13.26
N ILE A 34 -9.41 0.46 13.60
CA ILE A 34 -8.79 -0.80 13.18
C ILE A 34 -9.60 -2.00 13.70
N ASP A 35 -9.99 -1.97 14.98
CA ASP A 35 -10.81 -3.03 15.57
C ASP A 35 -12.19 -3.10 14.90
N GLN A 36 -12.83 -1.96 14.62
CA GLN A 36 -14.10 -1.94 13.88
C GLN A 36 -13.98 -2.58 12.48
N TRP A 37 -12.94 -2.24 11.72
CA TRP A 37 -12.72 -2.82 10.39
C TRP A 37 -12.44 -4.33 10.47
N LEU A 38 -11.66 -4.78 11.45
CA LEU A 38 -11.43 -6.21 11.66
C LEU A 38 -12.76 -6.97 11.82
N GLU A 39 -13.65 -6.47 12.68
CA GLU A 39 -14.96 -7.10 12.91
C GLU A 39 -15.84 -7.06 11.64
N GLU A 40 -15.88 -5.92 10.93
CA GLU A 40 -16.59 -5.80 9.64
C GLU A 40 -16.10 -6.83 8.62
N ARG A 41 -14.77 -7.02 8.52
CA ARG A 41 -14.19 -7.98 7.58
C ARG A 41 -14.50 -9.43 7.95
N ILE A 42 -14.45 -9.77 9.24
CA ILE A 42 -14.82 -11.11 9.72
C ILE A 42 -16.29 -11.40 9.43
N ASP A 43 -17.17 -10.41 9.62
CA ASP A 43 -18.62 -10.59 9.41
C ASP A 43 -19.03 -10.59 7.93
N GLN A 44 -18.40 -9.76 7.09
CA GLN A 44 -18.90 -9.48 5.74
C GLN A 44 -18.02 -10.00 4.60
N VAL A 45 -16.70 -10.08 4.81
CA VAL A 45 -15.73 -10.47 3.77
C VAL A 45 -15.42 -11.95 3.90
N LEU A 46 -15.01 -12.39 5.08
CA LEU A 46 -14.53 -13.75 5.31
C LEU A 46 -15.53 -14.85 4.89
N PRO A 47 -16.84 -14.76 5.19
CA PRO A 47 -17.80 -15.79 4.80
C PRO A 47 -17.88 -16.00 3.29
N LYS A 48 -17.79 -14.90 2.51
CA LYS A 48 -17.83 -14.95 1.05
C LYS A 48 -16.57 -15.61 0.50
N LEU A 49 -15.40 -15.24 1.04
CA LEU A 49 -14.12 -15.77 0.57
C LEU A 49 -13.93 -17.26 0.92
N MET A 50 -14.37 -17.70 2.10
CA MET A 50 -14.35 -19.12 2.47
C MET A 50 -15.25 -19.95 1.55
N THR A 51 -16.41 -19.40 1.18
CA THR A 51 -17.31 -20.03 0.19
C THR A 51 -16.72 -20.04 -1.21
N GLU A 52 -16.15 -18.92 -1.66
CA GLU A 52 -15.51 -18.76 -2.98
C GLU A 52 -14.39 -19.79 -3.18
N THR A 53 -13.58 -20.02 -2.13
CA THR A 53 -12.45 -20.96 -2.17
C THR A 53 -12.82 -22.39 -1.78
N GLY A 54 -14.02 -22.59 -1.21
CA GLY A 54 -14.51 -23.86 -0.71
C GLY A 54 -13.73 -24.42 0.48
N ILE A 55 -13.06 -23.56 1.25
CA ILE A 55 -12.35 -23.93 2.49
C ILE A 55 -13.35 -23.82 3.65
N ASP A 56 -13.64 -24.94 4.32
CA ASP A 56 -14.58 -24.95 5.44
C ASP A 56 -13.93 -24.52 6.75
N LEU A 57 -12.64 -24.83 6.93
CA LEU A 57 -11.90 -24.51 8.14
C LEU A 57 -10.53 -23.94 7.77
N TRP A 58 -10.31 -22.67 8.07
CA TRP A 58 -9.04 -21.98 7.84
C TRP A 58 -8.30 -21.79 9.17
N ILE A 59 -7.04 -22.22 9.22
CA ILE A 59 -6.20 -22.11 10.42
C ILE A 59 -5.00 -21.22 10.10
N VAL A 60 -4.87 -20.13 10.86
CA VAL A 60 -3.70 -19.24 10.84
C VAL A 60 -2.91 -19.45 12.11
N MET A 61 -1.67 -19.91 11.99
CA MET A 61 -0.78 -20.25 13.10
C MET A 61 0.44 -19.35 13.08
N SER A 62 0.74 -18.73 14.22
CA SER A 62 1.94 -17.92 14.38
C SER A 62 2.61 -18.16 15.71
N ARG A 63 3.92 -17.90 15.73
CA ARG A 63 4.72 -17.82 16.95
C ARG A 63 5.23 -16.39 17.12
N GLU A 64 5.44 -16.00 18.36
CA GLU A 64 6.08 -14.73 18.69
C GLU A 64 7.42 -14.61 17.97
N TYR A 65 7.60 -13.50 17.24
CA TYR A 65 8.74 -13.19 16.37
C TYR A 65 8.85 -14.01 15.08
N ASN A 66 7.85 -14.83 14.77
CA ASN A 66 7.74 -15.55 13.51
C ASN A 66 6.25 -15.63 13.11
N GLU A 67 5.71 -14.44 12.81
CA GLU A 67 4.31 -14.28 12.47
C GLU A 67 4.03 -14.59 11.01
N ASP A 68 3.01 -15.41 10.79
CA ASP A 68 2.33 -15.50 9.51
C ASP A 68 1.88 -14.09 9.06
N PRO A 69 2.16 -13.67 7.82
CA PRO A 69 1.81 -12.33 7.36
C PRO A 69 0.30 -12.05 7.45
N VAL A 70 -0.57 -13.05 7.31
CA VAL A 70 -2.01 -12.85 7.47
C VAL A 70 -2.36 -12.50 8.91
N ILE A 71 -1.69 -13.08 9.92
CA ILE A 71 -2.12 -12.94 11.32
C ILE A 71 -2.15 -11.48 11.76
N ARG A 72 -1.23 -10.64 11.25
CA ARG A 72 -1.14 -9.22 11.60
C ARG A 72 -2.43 -8.45 11.30
N THR A 73 -3.20 -8.92 10.32
CA THR A 73 -4.50 -8.36 9.95
C THR A 73 -5.68 -8.92 10.76
N LEU A 74 -5.47 -10.01 11.51
CA LEU A 74 -6.49 -10.70 12.32
C LEU A 74 -6.38 -10.38 13.82
N LEU A 75 -5.33 -9.67 14.24
CA LEU A 75 -5.14 -9.27 15.62
C LEU A 75 -5.84 -7.94 15.91
N PRO A 76 -6.38 -7.74 17.13
CA PRO A 76 -6.87 -6.42 17.53
C PRO A 76 -5.73 -5.38 17.52
N ALA A 77 -6.06 -4.11 17.41
CA ALA A 77 -5.12 -3.00 17.25
C ALA A 77 -4.05 -2.94 18.36
N THR A 78 -4.42 -3.33 19.59
CA THR A 78 -3.53 -3.33 20.76
C THR A 78 -2.59 -4.54 20.82
N TRP A 79 -2.69 -5.47 19.86
CA TRP A 79 -1.79 -6.61 19.72
C TRP A 79 -0.88 -6.38 18.51
N HIS A 80 0.34 -5.90 18.79
CA HIS A 80 1.34 -5.64 17.76
C HIS A 80 1.92 -6.91 17.11
N ALA A 81 1.84 -8.05 17.79
CA ALA A 81 2.38 -9.33 17.36
C ALA A 81 1.62 -10.50 18.01
N ALA A 82 1.87 -11.71 17.50
CA ALA A 82 1.40 -12.93 18.16
C ALA A 82 2.05 -13.06 19.54
N ARG A 83 1.29 -13.52 20.54
CA ARG A 83 1.82 -13.75 21.90
C ARG A 83 2.07 -15.25 22.08
N ARG A 84 3.32 -15.67 22.31
CA ARG A 84 3.72 -17.10 22.31
C ARG A 84 3.25 -17.79 21.03
N ARG A 85 2.57 -18.94 21.11
CA ARG A 85 1.86 -19.57 19.98
C ARG A 85 0.41 -19.11 19.96
N THR A 86 0.04 -18.38 18.91
CA THR A 86 -1.34 -17.95 18.65
C THR A 86 -1.87 -18.73 17.45
N ILE A 87 -2.98 -19.44 17.62
CA ILE A 87 -3.64 -20.17 16.54
C ILE A 87 -5.07 -19.65 16.45
N LEU A 88 -5.40 -19.06 15.31
CA LEU A 88 -6.72 -18.56 14.99
C LEU A 88 -7.38 -19.56 14.03
N VAL A 89 -8.60 -19.99 14.38
CA VAL A 89 -9.37 -20.96 13.59
C VAL A 89 -10.66 -20.28 13.17
N MET A 90 -10.94 -20.31 11.88
CA MET A 90 -12.15 -19.78 11.27
C MET A 90 -12.89 -20.93 10.59
N TYR A 91 -14.13 -21.20 11.01
CA TYR A 91 -14.92 -22.31 10.51
C TYR A 91 -16.24 -21.82 9.91
N GLN A 92 -16.52 -22.23 8.67
CA GLN A 92 -17.77 -21.97 7.98
C GLN A 92 -18.59 -23.27 7.89
N PRO A 93 -19.74 -23.39 8.59
CA PRO A 93 -20.51 -24.64 8.63
C PRO A 93 -21.20 -24.97 7.31
N ALA A 94 -21.55 -23.96 6.52
CA ALA A 94 -22.12 -24.10 5.19
C ALA A 94 -21.86 -22.84 4.34
N PRO A 95 -21.93 -22.93 3.00
CA PRO A 95 -21.69 -21.79 2.12
C PRO A 95 -22.46 -20.53 2.52
N ASN A 96 -21.74 -19.41 2.60
CA ASN A 96 -22.18 -18.07 2.99
C ASN A 96 -22.81 -17.95 4.39
N GLN A 97 -22.72 -18.99 5.24
CA GLN A 97 -23.09 -18.86 6.66
C GLN A 97 -22.04 -18.02 7.40
N PRO A 98 -22.43 -17.38 8.52
CA PRO A 98 -21.50 -16.72 9.43
C PRO A 98 -20.34 -17.64 9.81
N VAL A 99 -19.16 -17.06 9.94
CA VAL A 99 -17.93 -17.78 10.28
C VAL A 99 -17.77 -17.81 11.79
N GLU A 100 -17.60 -19.01 12.33
CA GLU A 100 -17.26 -19.22 13.73
C GLU A 100 -15.76 -19.02 13.93
N THR A 101 -15.38 -18.15 14.86
CA THR A 101 -13.98 -17.74 15.09
C THR A 101 -13.48 -18.16 16.47
N TYR A 102 -12.39 -18.92 16.50
CA TYR A 102 -11.81 -19.49 17.71
C TYR A 102 -10.34 -19.13 17.88
N ALA A 103 -9.94 -18.86 19.10
CA ALA A 103 -8.55 -18.74 19.51
C ALA A 103 -8.13 -19.97 20.32
N ILE A 104 -7.25 -20.81 19.76
CA ILE A 104 -6.51 -21.81 20.56
C ILE A 104 -5.35 -21.06 21.22
N ALA A 105 -5.70 -20.19 22.16
CA ALA A 105 -4.80 -19.34 22.94
C ALA A 105 -5.31 -19.25 24.38
N ARG A 106 -4.50 -18.69 25.28
CA ARG A 106 -4.88 -18.57 26.71
C ARG A 106 -6.04 -17.61 26.97
N TYR A 107 -6.34 -16.73 26.02
CA TYR A 107 -7.28 -15.62 26.12
C TYR A 107 -8.04 -15.44 24.80
N ASP A 108 -9.14 -14.69 24.85
CA ASP A 108 -9.78 -14.15 23.65
C ASP A 108 -8.78 -13.27 22.87
N VAL A 109 -8.90 -13.26 21.55
CA VAL A 109 -8.13 -12.40 20.66
C VAL A 109 -9.08 -11.39 20.02
N GLY A 110 -9.05 -10.15 20.52
CA GLY A 110 -10.02 -9.13 20.13
C GLY A 110 -11.44 -9.50 20.55
N LYS A 111 -12.43 -8.97 19.82
CA LYS A 111 -13.85 -9.26 20.08
C LYS A 111 -14.30 -10.53 19.36
N SER A 112 -13.87 -10.73 18.11
CA SER A 112 -14.27 -11.88 17.28
C SER A 112 -13.73 -13.24 17.73
N PHE A 113 -12.45 -13.39 18.06
CA PHE A 113 -11.90 -14.74 18.33
C PHE A 113 -12.07 -15.15 19.80
N LYS A 114 -12.95 -16.11 20.04
CA LYS A 114 -13.23 -16.62 21.39
C LYS A 114 -12.27 -17.72 21.80
N LYS A 115 -11.78 -17.65 23.04
CA LYS A 115 -10.93 -18.67 23.64
C LYS A 115 -11.58 -20.04 23.54
N ALA A 116 -10.88 -20.97 22.91
CA ALA A 116 -11.29 -22.37 22.75
C ALA A 116 -10.28 -23.36 23.37
N TRP A 117 -9.33 -22.87 24.17
CA TRP A 117 -8.33 -23.69 24.86
C TRP A 117 -8.23 -23.35 26.34
N ASN A 118 -8.43 -24.35 27.21
CA ASN A 118 -8.19 -24.23 28.64
C ASN A 118 -6.92 -25.03 29.02
N PRO A 119 -5.77 -24.37 29.28
CA PRO A 119 -4.51 -25.05 29.57
C PRO A 119 -4.53 -25.83 30.89
N GLU A 120 -5.40 -25.48 31.83
CA GLU A 120 -5.55 -26.22 33.09
C GLU A 120 -6.30 -27.55 32.90
N ALA A 121 -7.23 -27.62 31.92
CA ALA A 121 -7.97 -28.84 31.61
C ALA A 121 -7.29 -29.71 30.55
N GLN A 122 -6.63 -29.08 29.57
CA GLN A 122 -5.87 -29.73 28.51
C GLN A 122 -4.54 -28.99 28.35
N PRO A 123 -3.44 -29.46 28.98
CA PRO A 123 -2.16 -28.76 28.92
C PRO A 123 -1.52 -28.75 27.53
N ASP A 124 -1.89 -29.68 26.64
CA ASP A 124 -1.39 -29.70 25.26
C ASP A 124 -2.27 -28.84 24.33
N GLN A 125 -1.71 -27.71 23.88
CA GLN A 125 -2.36 -26.79 22.95
C GLN A 125 -2.72 -27.46 21.61
N TRP A 126 -1.89 -28.39 21.12
CA TRP A 126 -2.16 -29.09 19.86
C TRP A 126 -3.35 -30.02 20.00
N GLU A 127 -3.44 -30.74 21.11
CA GLU A 127 -4.58 -31.62 21.37
C GLU A 127 -5.89 -30.83 21.42
N ALA A 128 -5.89 -29.63 22.02
CA ALA A 128 -7.06 -28.74 21.99
C ALA A 128 -7.44 -28.30 20.56
N LEU A 129 -6.46 -28.00 19.71
CA LEU A 129 -6.71 -27.70 18.30
C LEU A 129 -7.30 -28.90 17.56
N ILE A 130 -6.74 -30.10 17.74
CA ILE A 130 -7.21 -31.32 17.06
C ILE A 130 -8.63 -31.68 17.50
N GLN A 131 -8.94 -31.55 18.79
CA GLN A 131 -10.30 -31.77 19.31
C GLN A 131 -11.31 -30.80 18.66
N LEU A 132 -10.95 -29.52 18.51
CA LEU A 132 -11.79 -28.57 17.79
C LEU A 132 -11.99 -29.00 16.33
N VAL A 133 -10.91 -29.32 15.61
CA VAL A 133 -10.97 -29.76 14.21
C VAL A 133 -11.86 -31.01 14.05
N GLN A 134 -11.73 -32.01 14.93
CA GLN A 134 -12.56 -33.21 14.92
C GLN A 134 -14.02 -32.89 15.21
N SER A 135 -14.31 -31.98 16.16
CA SER A 135 -15.68 -31.60 16.51
C SER A 135 -16.41 -30.92 15.34
N LYS A 136 -15.67 -30.20 14.49
CA LYS A 136 -16.20 -29.54 13.28
C LYS A 136 -16.25 -30.47 12.07
N ASN A 137 -15.37 -31.49 12.01
CA ASN A 137 -15.28 -32.45 10.92
C ASN A 137 -15.30 -31.79 9.51
N PRO A 138 -14.42 -30.81 9.23
CA PRO A 138 -14.44 -30.05 7.98
C PRO A 138 -14.11 -30.93 6.77
N LYS A 139 -14.63 -30.60 5.58
CA LYS A 139 -14.30 -31.30 4.33
C LYS A 139 -12.97 -30.81 3.74
N LYS A 140 -12.65 -29.52 3.92
CA LYS A 140 -11.35 -28.92 3.58
C LYS A 140 -10.79 -28.07 4.74
N ILE A 141 -9.51 -28.31 5.04
CA ILE A 141 -8.73 -27.59 6.05
C ILE A 141 -7.67 -26.76 5.31
N GLY A 142 -7.85 -25.44 5.28
CA GLY A 142 -6.90 -24.51 4.67
C GLY A 142 -5.79 -24.14 5.66
N LEU A 143 -4.55 -24.27 5.22
CA LEU A 143 -3.37 -23.77 5.95
C LEU A 143 -2.53 -22.83 5.06
N ASN A 144 -1.86 -21.86 5.66
CA ASN A 144 -1.07 -20.85 4.93
C ASN A 144 0.32 -21.36 4.51
N PHE A 145 0.35 -22.25 3.51
CA PHE A 145 1.57 -22.56 2.76
C PHE A 145 1.34 -22.25 1.28
N ALA A 146 2.31 -21.63 0.61
CA ALA A 146 2.17 -21.08 -0.73
C ALA A 146 3.51 -21.04 -1.46
N MET A 147 3.50 -21.31 -2.77
CA MET A 147 4.71 -21.18 -3.61
C MET A 147 4.84 -19.78 -4.19
N ASP A 148 3.70 -19.17 -4.56
CA ASP A 148 3.69 -17.93 -5.36
C ASP A 148 3.55 -16.66 -4.51
N TYR A 149 3.11 -16.80 -3.26
CA TYR A 149 2.79 -15.69 -2.39
C TYR A 149 3.38 -15.88 -0.99
N GLY A 150 4.48 -15.19 -0.71
CA GLY A 150 5.07 -15.17 0.64
C GLY A 150 4.09 -14.67 1.72
N HIS A 151 3.14 -13.80 1.35
CA HIS A 151 2.05 -13.35 2.22
C HIS A 151 1.15 -14.48 2.73
N ALA A 152 1.07 -15.60 1.99
CA ALA A 152 0.26 -16.76 2.30
C ALA A 152 1.11 -18.01 2.60
N ASP A 153 2.42 -17.84 2.80
CA ASP A 153 3.39 -18.89 3.14
C ASP A 153 3.94 -18.71 4.57
N GLY A 154 3.10 -18.21 5.48
CA GLY A 154 3.50 -17.91 6.85
C GLY A 154 3.57 -19.15 7.76
N LEU A 155 3.01 -20.28 7.34
CA LEU A 155 3.05 -21.50 8.14
C LEU A 155 4.45 -22.08 8.17
N THR A 156 5.07 -22.06 9.35
CA THR A 156 6.39 -22.63 9.52
C THR A 156 6.39 -24.14 9.32
N HIS A 157 7.46 -24.68 8.73
CA HIS A 157 7.64 -26.13 8.55
C HIS A 157 7.44 -26.93 9.86
N THR A 158 7.88 -26.38 11.00
CA THR A 158 7.68 -26.99 12.32
C THR A 158 6.21 -27.09 12.69
N ASP A 159 5.44 -26.01 12.53
CA ASP A 159 4.01 -26.01 12.89
C ASP A 159 3.19 -26.87 11.90
N PHE A 160 3.55 -26.89 10.61
CA PHE A 160 2.96 -27.83 9.63
C PHE A 160 3.20 -29.30 10.01
N SER A 161 4.44 -29.63 10.37
CA SER A 161 4.83 -31.00 10.74
C SER A 161 4.08 -31.47 12.00
N LEU A 162 4.05 -30.63 13.03
CA LEU A 162 3.36 -30.94 14.29
C LEU A 162 1.85 -31.07 14.08
N PHE A 163 1.24 -30.16 13.32
CA PHE A 163 -0.18 -30.25 12.99
C PHE A 163 -0.49 -31.56 12.27
N THR A 164 0.28 -31.89 11.22
CA THR A 164 0.05 -33.10 10.41
C THR A 164 0.30 -34.38 11.19
N GLU A 165 1.30 -34.42 12.07
CA GLU A 165 1.57 -35.57 12.95
C GLU A 165 0.39 -35.86 13.87
N LYS A 166 -0.19 -34.81 14.47
CA LYS A 166 -1.28 -34.92 15.44
C LYS A 166 -2.67 -35.08 14.79
N LEU A 167 -2.81 -34.70 13.53
CA LEU A 167 -4.08 -34.78 12.82
C LEU A 167 -4.48 -36.24 12.56
N PRO A 168 -5.72 -36.66 12.86
CA PRO A 168 -6.20 -38.00 12.54
C PRO A 168 -6.08 -38.34 11.05
N GLU A 169 -5.77 -39.60 10.75
CA GLU A 169 -5.47 -40.06 9.39
C GLU A 169 -6.59 -39.74 8.38
N ASN A 170 -7.85 -39.85 8.81
CA ASN A 170 -9.02 -39.57 7.97
C ASN A 170 -9.22 -38.07 7.62
N LEU A 171 -8.46 -37.17 8.27
CA LEU A 171 -8.50 -35.72 8.04
C LEU A 171 -7.25 -35.21 7.31
N LYS A 172 -6.13 -35.95 7.30
CA LYS A 172 -4.88 -35.51 6.66
C LYS A 172 -5.05 -35.18 5.17
N SER A 173 -5.80 -36.00 4.45
CA SER A 173 -6.10 -35.77 3.03
C SER A 173 -7.00 -34.56 2.74
N ARG A 174 -7.56 -33.92 3.79
CA ARG A 174 -8.39 -32.71 3.68
C ARG A 174 -7.58 -31.42 3.83
N VAL A 175 -6.30 -31.52 4.17
CA VAL A 175 -5.41 -30.36 4.29
C VAL A 175 -5.04 -29.86 2.89
N VAL A 176 -5.28 -28.58 2.65
CA VAL A 176 -5.00 -27.89 1.39
C VAL A 176 -4.33 -26.56 1.64
N SER A 177 -3.66 -26.02 0.62
CA SER A 177 -3.12 -24.66 0.67
C SER A 177 -4.28 -23.65 0.76
N ALA A 178 -4.14 -22.68 1.66
CA ALA A 178 -5.02 -21.53 1.77
C ALA A 178 -4.54 -20.34 0.92
N GLN A 179 -3.58 -20.51 0.00
CA GLN A 179 -2.98 -19.43 -0.80
C GLN A 179 -4.03 -18.47 -1.36
N THR A 180 -5.01 -18.98 -2.10
CA THR A 180 -6.07 -18.14 -2.67
C THR A 180 -6.91 -17.45 -1.59
N LEU A 181 -7.32 -18.14 -0.53
CA LEU A 181 -8.11 -17.53 0.55
C LEU A 181 -7.35 -16.41 1.26
N ALA A 182 -6.07 -16.64 1.57
CA ALA A 182 -5.20 -15.66 2.19
C ALA A 182 -4.96 -14.44 1.28
N VAL A 183 -4.68 -14.65 -0.01
CA VAL A 183 -4.54 -13.56 -0.99
C VAL A 183 -5.83 -12.76 -1.10
N ARG A 184 -6.98 -13.43 -1.29
CA ARG A 184 -8.29 -12.77 -1.38
C ARG A 184 -8.60 -11.98 -0.10
N TRP A 185 -8.25 -12.51 1.07
CA TRP A 185 -8.41 -11.84 2.37
C TRP A 185 -7.55 -10.58 2.45
N LEU A 186 -6.31 -10.62 1.98
CA LEU A 186 -5.39 -9.50 2.03
C LEU A 186 -5.67 -8.43 0.96
N GLU A 187 -6.25 -8.79 -0.18
CA GLU A 187 -6.45 -7.86 -1.30
C GLU A 187 -7.83 -7.18 -1.29
N THR A 188 -8.86 -7.85 -0.75
CA THR A 188 -10.24 -7.33 -0.79
C THR A 188 -10.41 -6.16 0.17
N ARG A 189 -10.84 -5.02 -0.35
CA ARG A 189 -11.17 -3.81 0.42
C ARG A 189 -12.66 -3.74 0.77
N THR A 190 -12.98 -3.17 1.93
CA THR A 190 -14.37 -2.87 2.32
C THR A 190 -14.76 -1.43 1.99
N PRO A 191 -16.07 -1.11 1.89
CA PRO A 191 -16.52 0.26 1.73
C PRO A 191 -16.01 1.21 2.82
N SER A 192 -15.90 0.74 4.08
CA SER A 192 -15.39 1.54 5.20
C SER A 192 -13.92 1.87 5.04
N GLU A 193 -13.08 0.89 4.65
CA GLU A 193 -11.66 1.14 4.32
C GLU A 193 -11.54 2.15 3.17
N MET A 194 -12.38 1.99 2.13
CA MET A 194 -12.37 2.86 0.96
C MET A 194 -12.85 4.29 1.25
N ALA A 195 -13.75 4.48 2.20
CA ALA A 195 -14.19 5.80 2.64
C ALA A 195 -13.04 6.60 3.30
N THR A 196 -12.06 5.92 3.89
CA THR A 196 -10.90 6.55 4.52
C THR A 196 -9.69 6.63 3.59
N TYR A 197 -9.53 5.72 2.63
CA TYR A 197 -8.31 5.63 1.80
C TYR A 197 -7.94 6.93 1.08
N ARG A 198 -8.94 7.70 0.62
CA ARG A 198 -8.69 9.02 0.02
C ARG A 198 -7.92 9.95 0.96
N HIS A 199 -8.30 9.98 2.22
CA HIS A 199 -7.63 10.77 3.26
C HIS A 199 -6.23 10.23 3.56
N ILE A 200 -6.04 8.90 3.52
CA ILE A 200 -4.72 8.29 3.66
C ILE A 200 -3.79 8.74 2.53
N GLN A 201 -4.26 8.70 1.28
CA GLN A 201 -3.50 9.19 0.13
C GLN A 201 -3.26 10.71 0.21
N GLU A 202 -4.23 11.48 0.71
CA GLU A 202 -4.07 12.93 0.95
C GLU A 202 -2.93 13.25 1.91
N LEU A 203 -2.77 12.47 2.98
CA LEU A 203 -1.66 12.62 3.93
C LEU A 203 -0.32 12.38 3.24
N ALA A 204 -0.22 11.39 2.36
CA ALA A 204 1.00 11.13 1.59
C ALA A 204 1.33 12.30 0.66
N HIS A 205 0.37 12.75 -0.15
CA HIS A 205 0.52 13.91 -1.04
C HIS A 205 0.88 15.19 -0.27
N TYR A 206 0.26 15.41 0.89
CA TYR A 206 0.56 16.55 1.76
C TYR A 206 2.02 16.52 2.23
N ILE A 207 2.49 15.38 2.74
CA ILE A 207 3.88 15.23 3.21
C ILE A 207 4.86 15.40 2.04
N ILE A 208 4.60 14.73 0.90
CA ILE A 208 5.40 14.85 -0.33
C ILE A 208 5.54 16.32 -0.72
N ALA A 209 4.43 17.05 -0.78
CA ALA A 209 4.41 18.45 -1.16
C ALA A 209 5.21 19.35 -0.20
N GLN A 210 5.32 19.02 1.09
CA GLN A 210 6.18 19.74 2.03
C GLN A 210 7.66 19.46 1.78
N GLY A 211 8.05 18.19 1.64
CA GLY A 211 9.45 17.81 1.40
C GLY A 211 9.98 18.32 0.06
N LEU A 212 9.17 18.30 -0.99
CA LEU A 212 9.48 18.87 -2.31
C LEU A 212 9.14 20.36 -2.38
N SER A 213 9.60 21.16 -1.40
CA SER A 213 9.34 22.60 -1.35
C SER A 213 10.50 23.39 -0.78
N SER A 214 10.43 24.71 -0.89
CA SER A 214 11.41 25.63 -0.28
C SER A 214 11.34 25.68 1.26
N GLU A 215 10.40 24.98 1.90
CA GLU A 215 10.43 24.74 3.35
C GLU A 215 11.62 23.84 3.74
N VAL A 216 11.97 22.88 2.87
CA VAL A 216 12.99 21.86 3.13
C VAL A 216 14.21 22.03 2.23
N ILE A 217 13.98 22.39 0.96
CA ILE A 217 15.02 22.44 -0.07
C ILE A 217 15.55 23.86 -0.24
N THR A 218 16.83 24.04 0.07
CA THR A 218 17.64 25.19 -0.31
C THR A 218 18.62 24.74 -1.42
N PRO A 219 18.41 25.15 -2.69
CA PRO A 219 19.27 24.74 -3.79
C PRO A 219 20.73 25.14 -3.57
N GLY A 220 21.66 24.23 -3.87
CA GLY A 220 23.09 24.37 -3.62
C GLY A 220 23.54 24.05 -2.19
N VAL A 221 22.61 23.68 -1.30
CA VAL A 221 22.89 23.35 0.10
C VAL A 221 22.28 22.01 0.49
N THR A 222 20.97 21.84 0.32
CA THR A 222 20.25 20.62 0.71
C THR A 222 20.59 19.47 -0.23
N SER A 223 20.88 18.29 0.34
CA SER A 223 21.09 17.06 -0.43
C SER A 223 19.81 16.25 -0.60
N THR A 224 19.82 15.26 -1.49
CA THR A 224 18.72 14.30 -1.63
C THR A 224 18.52 13.48 -0.36
N ASP A 225 19.60 13.11 0.36
CA ASP A 225 19.51 12.38 1.63
C ASP A 225 18.89 13.23 2.76
N ASP A 226 19.19 14.54 2.81
CA ASP A 226 18.57 15.46 3.78
C ASP A 226 17.02 15.44 3.66
N VAL A 227 16.51 15.45 2.43
CA VAL A 227 15.06 15.41 2.15
C VAL A 227 14.47 14.04 2.55
N VAL A 228 15.20 12.94 2.30
CA VAL A 228 14.81 11.59 2.75
C VAL A 228 14.68 11.53 4.27
N TRP A 229 15.61 12.12 5.03
CA TRP A 229 15.53 12.17 6.49
C TRP A 229 14.43 13.09 7.00
N PHE A 230 14.16 14.21 6.32
CA PHE A 230 12.99 15.03 6.61
C PHE A 230 11.70 14.19 6.55
N TYR A 231 11.51 13.39 5.50
CA TYR A 231 10.34 12.53 5.36
C TYR A 231 10.19 11.53 6.51
N ARG A 232 11.29 10.90 6.92
CA ARG A 232 11.33 9.94 8.03
C ARG A 232 10.87 10.55 9.35
N GLU A 233 11.38 11.73 9.68
CA GLU A 233 10.98 12.47 10.88
C GLU A 233 9.52 12.94 10.79
N LYS A 234 9.12 13.45 9.62
CA LYS A 234 7.77 13.99 9.42
C LYS A 234 6.68 12.94 9.60
N ILE A 235 6.88 11.73 9.07
CA ILE A 235 5.98 10.58 9.25
C ILE A 235 5.74 10.31 10.74
N LYS A 236 6.81 10.25 11.54
CA LYS A 236 6.73 9.94 12.97
C LYS A 236 6.10 11.07 13.77
N GLU A 237 6.43 12.32 13.46
CA GLU A 237 5.80 13.51 14.06
C GLU A 237 4.27 13.47 13.91
N MET A 238 3.80 13.04 12.73
CA MET A 238 2.38 12.94 12.41
C MET A 238 1.69 11.69 12.99
N LYS A 239 2.40 10.84 13.76
CA LYS A 239 1.88 9.56 14.31
C LYS A 239 1.49 8.55 13.22
N LEU A 240 2.25 8.58 12.12
CA LEU A 240 2.15 7.64 11.01
C LEU A 240 3.35 6.68 11.05
N ASP A 241 3.24 5.60 10.30
CA ASP A 241 4.33 4.67 10.03
C ASP A 241 4.68 4.66 8.54
N THR A 242 5.65 3.84 8.14
CA THR A 242 6.00 3.60 6.74
C THR A 242 6.50 2.16 6.57
N TRP A 243 6.28 1.58 5.39
CA TRP A 243 6.64 0.20 5.08
C TRP A 243 7.98 0.09 4.33
N PHE A 244 8.58 1.21 3.92
CA PHE A 244 9.92 1.28 3.35
C PHE A 244 10.63 2.58 3.73
N HIS A 245 11.88 2.72 3.28
CA HIS A 245 12.62 3.97 3.43
C HIS A 245 12.53 4.73 2.11
N PRO A 246 12.05 5.98 2.10
CA PRO A 246 11.79 6.69 0.86
C PRO A 246 13.08 6.94 0.09
N THR A 247 12.96 7.26 -1.19
CA THR A 247 14.11 7.66 -2.01
C THR A 247 13.84 8.99 -2.70
N VAL A 248 14.85 9.86 -2.73
CA VAL A 248 14.84 11.08 -3.54
C VAL A 248 16.00 10.97 -4.52
N ASP A 249 15.74 11.22 -5.79
CA ASP A 249 16.77 11.29 -6.81
C ASP A 249 16.49 12.42 -7.80
N ILE A 250 17.46 12.66 -8.67
CA ILE A 250 17.41 13.76 -9.63
C ILE A 250 17.74 13.30 -11.04
N GLN A 251 17.21 14.07 -11.99
CA GLN A 251 17.67 14.09 -13.37
C GLN A 251 18.00 15.52 -13.76
N ARG A 252 19.17 15.75 -14.36
CA ARG A 252 19.63 17.10 -14.73
C ARG A 252 20.08 17.21 -16.19
N PRO A 253 20.18 18.42 -16.79
CA PRO A 253 20.55 18.60 -18.19
C PRO A 253 22.05 18.36 -18.45
N ASP A 254 22.49 17.13 -18.22
CA ASP A 254 23.82 16.63 -18.58
C ASP A 254 23.66 15.48 -19.59
N PRO A 255 24.02 15.70 -20.88
CA PRO A 255 23.95 14.66 -21.91
C PRO A 255 24.89 13.47 -21.68
N ALA A 256 25.92 13.62 -20.84
CA ALA A 256 26.82 12.52 -20.48
C ALA A 256 26.27 11.68 -19.32
N SER A 257 25.29 12.20 -18.57
CA SER A 257 24.70 11.51 -17.44
C SER A 257 23.79 10.36 -17.88
N GLN A 258 23.89 9.24 -17.17
CA GLN A 258 23.09 8.03 -17.39
C GLN A 258 22.03 7.80 -16.30
N GLU A 259 21.62 8.84 -15.56
CA GLU A 259 20.57 8.76 -14.52
C GLU A 259 19.31 8.04 -15.02
N ALA A 260 18.85 8.38 -16.23
CA ALA A 260 17.68 7.77 -16.85
C ALA A 260 17.86 6.28 -17.21
N ASN A 261 19.08 5.75 -17.15
CA ASN A 261 19.41 4.34 -17.35
C ASN A 261 19.75 3.62 -16.04
N ARG A 262 19.70 4.31 -14.89
CA ARG A 262 19.98 3.70 -13.58
C ARG A 262 19.04 2.52 -13.34
N SER A 263 19.62 1.45 -12.80
CA SER A 263 18.89 0.26 -12.36
C SER A 263 18.10 0.57 -11.10
N PHE A 264 16.85 0.14 -11.04
CA PHE A 264 16.02 0.25 -9.82
C PHE A 264 16.53 -0.66 -8.69
N ALA A 265 17.42 -1.61 -8.96
CA ALA A 265 18.09 -2.41 -7.92
C ALA A 265 19.11 -1.61 -7.08
N VAL A 266 19.49 -0.41 -7.50
CA VAL A 266 20.51 0.40 -6.83
C VAL A 266 19.88 1.68 -6.31
N ARG A 267 19.94 1.87 -4.99
CA ARG A 267 19.51 3.12 -4.37
C ARG A 267 20.27 4.31 -4.96
N PRO A 268 19.61 5.46 -5.18
CA PRO A 268 20.30 6.65 -5.64
C PRO A 268 21.40 7.05 -4.65
N GLY A 269 22.45 7.68 -5.17
CA GLY A 269 23.48 8.29 -4.33
C GLY A 269 23.00 9.60 -3.71
N ASP A 270 23.78 10.11 -2.76
CA ASP A 270 23.56 11.44 -2.17
C ASP A 270 24.04 12.52 -3.15
N GLU A 271 23.13 13.41 -3.55
CA GLU A 271 23.44 14.51 -4.48
C GLU A 271 22.95 15.85 -3.92
N ILE A 272 23.75 16.90 -4.12
CA ILE A 272 23.32 18.26 -3.81
C ILE A 272 22.31 18.70 -4.86
N ILE A 273 21.14 19.15 -4.39
CA ILE A 273 20.04 19.62 -5.23
C ILE A 273 20.38 20.99 -5.80
N MET A 274 20.34 21.14 -7.12
CA MET A 274 20.72 22.36 -7.85
C MET A 274 19.54 22.96 -8.64
N PRO A 275 19.56 24.27 -8.93
CA PRO A 275 18.61 24.86 -9.86
C PRO A 275 18.65 24.17 -11.24
N GLY A 276 17.50 23.76 -11.75
CA GLY A 276 17.36 23.00 -12.99
C GLY A 276 17.29 21.49 -12.83
N ASP A 277 17.37 20.96 -11.62
CA ASP A 277 17.18 19.53 -11.35
C ASP A 277 15.68 19.17 -11.38
N LEU A 278 15.36 18.08 -12.08
CA LEU A 278 14.08 17.37 -11.96
C LEU A 278 14.22 16.32 -10.87
N LEU A 279 13.55 16.53 -9.74
CA LEU A 279 13.51 15.61 -8.62
C LEU A 279 12.44 14.55 -8.84
N HIS A 280 12.72 13.36 -8.35
CA HIS A 280 11.80 12.25 -8.19
C HIS A 280 11.80 11.82 -6.72
N ILE A 281 10.62 11.57 -6.17
CA ILE A 281 10.42 10.96 -4.85
C ILE A 281 9.69 9.64 -5.02
N ASP A 282 10.09 8.63 -4.26
CA ASP A 282 9.34 7.41 -4.02
C ASP A 282 9.06 7.31 -2.51
N PHE A 283 7.77 7.37 -2.14
CA PHE A 283 7.32 7.59 -0.76
C PHE A 283 6.00 6.88 -0.45
N GLY A 284 5.98 6.18 0.70
CA GLY A 284 4.76 5.56 1.23
C GLY A 284 4.62 5.73 2.74
N ILE A 285 3.38 5.81 3.20
CA ILE A 285 3.02 5.78 4.63
C ILE A 285 2.20 4.54 4.95
N THR A 286 2.17 4.17 6.22
CA THR A 286 1.24 3.21 6.80
C THR A 286 0.35 3.95 7.79
N TYR A 287 -0.96 3.91 7.57
CA TYR A 287 -1.96 4.52 8.45
C TYR A 287 -3.19 3.61 8.56
N LEU A 288 -3.66 3.36 9.79
CA LEU A 288 -4.78 2.43 10.04
C LEU A 288 -4.55 1.03 9.43
N ARG A 289 -3.29 0.58 9.40
CA ARG A 289 -2.79 -0.65 8.75
C ARG A 289 -2.87 -0.70 7.21
N LEU A 290 -3.26 0.39 6.56
CA LEU A 290 -3.27 0.51 5.11
C LEU A 290 -2.05 1.30 4.65
N ASN A 291 -1.50 0.94 3.50
CA ASN A 291 -0.30 1.55 2.94
C ASN A 291 -0.62 2.45 1.75
N THR A 292 0.18 3.51 1.58
CA THR A 292 0.30 4.22 0.31
C THR A 292 1.60 3.83 -0.36
N ASP A 293 1.64 4.04 -1.66
CA ASP A 293 2.86 4.01 -2.47
C ASP A 293 2.72 5.09 -3.53
N THR A 294 3.70 5.98 -3.64
CA THR A 294 3.53 7.23 -4.39
C THR A 294 4.86 7.76 -4.90
N GLN A 295 4.92 7.93 -6.22
CA GLN A 295 6.03 8.55 -6.91
C GLN A 295 5.58 9.82 -7.60
N GLU A 296 6.27 10.92 -7.28
CA GLU A 296 5.98 12.25 -7.82
C GLU A 296 7.24 12.95 -8.31
N LEU A 297 7.04 13.91 -9.22
CA LEU A 297 8.10 14.75 -9.75
C LEU A 297 8.02 16.20 -9.24
N ALA A 298 9.17 16.80 -8.96
CA ALA A 298 9.32 18.23 -8.73
C ALA A 298 10.45 18.80 -9.58
N TYR A 299 10.46 20.11 -9.81
CA TYR A 299 11.51 20.77 -10.58
C TYR A 299 11.98 22.03 -9.85
N VAL A 300 13.29 22.15 -9.67
CA VAL A 300 13.91 23.35 -9.07
C VAL A 300 14.04 24.41 -10.14
N LEU A 301 13.31 25.51 -10.00
CA LEU A 301 13.33 26.61 -10.96
C LEU A 301 14.74 27.24 -11.04
N LYS A 302 15.22 27.47 -12.25
CA LYS A 302 16.43 28.26 -12.49
C LYS A 302 16.17 29.74 -12.23
N PRO A 303 17.22 30.54 -11.98
CA PRO A 303 17.09 31.99 -11.96
C PRO A 303 16.38 32.51 -13.21
N GLY A 304 15.26 33.21 -13.02
CA GLY A 304 14.42 33.77 -14.09
C GLY A 304 13.27 32.87 -14.57
N GLU A 305 13.22 31.61 -14.16
CA GLU A 305 12.05 30.75 -14.41
C GLU A 305 10.97 31.03 -13.36
N THR A 306 9.72 31.14 -13.81
CA THR A 306 8.53 31.35 -12.94
C THR A 306 7.59 30.14 -12.91
N GLU A 307 7.81 29.19 -13.81
CA GLU A 307 7.04 27.98 -14.00
C GLU A 307 7.95 26.83 -14.48
N VAL A 308 7.49 25.59 -14.28
CA VAL A 308 8.20 24.41 -14.80
C VAL A 308 8.22 24.47 -16.33
N PRO A 309 9.39 24.29 -16.99
CA PRO A 309 9.50 24.34 -18.44
C PRO A 309 8.49 23.42 -19.15
N ALA A 310 7.88 23.93 -20.22
CA ALA A 310 6.82 23.23 -20.96
C ALA A 310 7.22 21.82 -21.41
N PHE A 311 8.47 21.64 -21.87
CA PHE A 311 8.97 20.35 -22.34
C PHE A 311 8.97 19.26 -21.24
N LEU A 312 9.12 19.61 -19.96
CA LEU A 312 9.01 18.65 -18.86
C LEU A 312 7.56 18.29 -18.57
N ASN A 313 6.64 19.26 -18.67
CA ASN A 313 5.21 18.99 -18.55
C ASN A 313 4.69 18.16 -19.73
N ASP A 314 5.22 18.34 -20.93
CA ASP A 314 4.92 17.50 -22.09
C ASP A 314 5.42 16.07 -21.88
N ALA A 315 6.61 15.89 -21.29
CA ALA A 315 7.11 14.57 -20.91
C ALA A 315 6.23 13.91 -19.84
N LEU A 316 5.79 14.66 -18.82
CA LEU A 316 4.85 14.18 -17.80
C LEU A 316 3.55 13.65 -18.44
N GLN A 317 3.03 14.33 -19.45
CA GLN A 317 1.81 13.90 -20.15
C GLN A 317 1.97 12.53 -20.83
N VAL A 318 3.17 12.18 -21.30
CA VAL A 318 3.46 10.82 -21.82
C VAL A 318 3.34 9.78 -20.71
N GLY A 319 3.89 10.06 -19.52
CA GLY A 319 3.73 9.21 -18.33
C GLY A 319 2.26 9.08 -17.91
N ASN A 320 1.51 10.18 -17.87
CA ASN A 320 0.08 10.15 -17.60
C ASN A 320 -0.72 9.37 -18.65
N ARG A 321 -0.30 9.39 -19.92
CA ARG A 321 -0.92 8.59 -20.97
C ARG A 321 -0.65 7.10 -20.75
N LEU A 322 0.54 6.72 -20.32
CA LEU A 322 0.86 5.35 -19.95
C LEU A 322 0.00 4.87 -18.76
N GLN A 323 -0.24 5.72 -17.77
CA GLN A 323 -1.19 5.43 -16.69
C GLN A 323 -2.62 5.17 -17.21
N ASP A 324 -3.09 5.93 -18.21
CA ASP A 324 -4.40 5.69 -18.85
C ASP A 324 -4.45 4.37 -19.62
N ILE A 325 -3.37 4.06 -20.37
CA ILE A 325 -3.26 2.79 -21.09
C ILE A 325 -3.37 1.62 -20.10
N LEU A 326 -2.56 1.62 -19.05
CA LEU A 326 -2.57 0.56 -18.06
C LEU A 326 -3.94 0.41 -17.40
N THR A 327 -4.46 1.48 -16.82
CA THR A 327 -5.72 1.43 -16.06
C THR A 327 -6.95 1.10 -16.92
N SER A 328 -6.94 1.44 -18.22
CA SER A 328 -8.01 1.05 -19.15
C SER A 328 -7.99 -0.44 -19.52
N ASN A 329 -6.88 -1.14 -19.30
CA ASN A 329 -6.76 -2.58 -19.57
C ASN A 329 -7.16 -3.46 -18.37
N TYR A 330 -7.52 -2.87 -17.23
CA TYR A 330 -8.03 -3.59 -16.06
C TYR A 330 -9.40 -4.20 -16.39
N ILE A 331 -9.44 -5.52 -16.44
CA ILE A 331 -10.65 -6.28 -16.73
C ILE A 331 -10.73 -7.42 -15.72
N GLN A 332 -11.83 -7.48 -14.97
CA GLN A 332 -12.05 -8.51 -13.97
C GLN A 332 -11.88 -9.91 -14.59
N GLY A 333 -11.16 -10.78 -13.88
CA GLY A 333 -10.88 -12.15 -14.28
C GLY A 333 -9.66 -12.33 -15.19
N LYS A 334 -9.11 -11.27 -15.79
CA LYS A 334 -7.82 -11.35 -16.50
C LYS A 334 -6.66 -11.48 -15.52
N SER A 335 -5.62 -12.20 -15.91
CA SER A 335 -4.38 -12.23 -15.12
C SER A 335 -3.57 -10.95 -15.25
N GLY A 336 -2.66 -10.71 -14.30
CA GLY A 336 -1.72 -9.59 -14.39
C GLY A 336 -0.86 -9.64 -15.66
N ASN A 337 -0.48 -10.84 -16.09
CA ASN A 337 0.26 -11.10 -17.34
C ASN A 337 -0.54 -10.69 -18.59
N GLU A 338 -1.85 -10.97 -18.61
CA GLU A 338 -2.72 -10.55 -19.72
C GLU A 338 -2.90 -9.03 -19.78
N ILE A 339 -3.06 -8.38 -18.63
CA ILE A 339 -3.19 -6.92 -18.53
C ILE A 339 -1.89 -6.23 -18.97
N LEU A 340 -0.74 -6.73 -18.51
CA LEU A 340 0.58 -6.23 -18.92
C LEU A 340 0.76 -6.34 -20.43
N LYS A 341 0.48 -7.53 -21.00
CA LYS A 341 0.62 -7.77 -22.44
C LYS A 341 -0.24 -6.82 -23.26
N ALA A 342 -1.51 -6.62 -22.87
CA ALA A 342 -2.41 -5.71 -23.57
C ALA A 342 -1.93 -4.25 -23.49
N SER A 343 -1.49 -3.82 -22.30
CA SER A 343 -0.96 -2.47 -22.07
C SER A 343 0.30 -2.21 -22.91
N ARG A 344 1.24 -3.17 -22.93
CA ARG A 344 2.47 -3.08 -23.72
C ARG A 344 2.22 -3.03 -25.23
N GLN A 345 1.26 -3.81 -25.73
CA GLN A 345 0.87 -3.75 -27.15
C GLN A 345 0.32 -2.36 -27.52
N GLN A 346 -0.39 -1.71 -26.60
CA GLN A 346 -0.89 -0.36 -26.81
C GLN A 346 0.23 0.70 -26.71
N MET A 347 1.15 0.54 -25.76
CA MET A 347 2.36 1.38 -25.67
C MET A 347 3.15 1.39 -26.99
N GLU A 348 3.41 0.21 -27.56
CA GLU A 348 4.14 0.06 -28.81
C GLU A 348 3.44 0.76 -29.98
N LYS A 349 2.11 0.61 -30.08
CA LYS A 349 1.29 1.30 -31.10
C LYS A 349 1.30 2.82 -30.95
N GLU A 350 1.35 3.32 -29.72
CA GLU A 350 1.38 4.76 -29.41
C GLU A 350 2.81 5.33 -29.37
N GLY A 351 3.84 4.51 -29.60
CA GLY A 351 5.24 4.93 -29.58
C GLY A 351 5.78 5.30 -28.19
N ILE A 352 5.14 4.83 -27.12
CA ILE A 352 5.54 5.10 -25.75
C ILE A 352 6.61 4.09 -25.32
N ARG A 353 7.79 4.59 -24.97
CA ARG A 353 8.87 3.80 -24.36
C ARG A 353 8.74 3.86 -22.84
N GLY A 354 9.10 2.77 -22.16
CA GLY A 354 9.02 2.70 -20.70
C GLY A 354 8.79 1.29 -20.20
N SER A 355 8.49 1.18 -18.91
CA SER A 355 8.12 -0.08 -18.26
C SER A 355 6.94 0.10 -17.32
N ILE A 356 6.17 -0.96 -17.15
CA ILE A 356 5.07 -1.06 -16.18
C ILE A 356 5.52 -1.97 -15.05
N TYR A 357 5.44 -1.49 -13.82
CA TYR A 357 5.63 -2.30 -12.62
C TYR A 357 4.51 -1.91 -11.66
N THR A 358 3.42 -2.64 -11.66
CA THR A 358 2.23 -2.28 -10.87
C THR A 358 1.87 -3.45 -9.99
N HIS A 359 1.61 -3.17 -8.71
CA HIS A 359 1.34 -4.20 -7.72
C HIS A 359 0.10 -3.87 -6.88
N PRO A 360 -0.49 -4.90 -6.24
CA PRO A 360 -1.57 -4.69 -5.28
C PRO A 360 -1.08 -3.85 -4.10
N LEU A 361 -1.99 -3.08 -3.50
CA LEU A 361 -1.72 -2.16 -2.38
C LEU A 361 -2.82 -2.30 -1.32
N GLY A 362 -2.43 -2.29 -0.04
CA GLY A 362 -3.38 -2.44 1.07
C GLY A 362 -2.68 -2.66 2.40
N PHE A 363 -2.87 -3.83 3.02
CA PHE A 363 -2.23 -4.17 4.31
C PHE A 363 -0.70 -4.26 4.24
N TYR A 364 -0.16 -4.41 3.03
CA TYR A 364 1.26 -4.37 2.70
C TYR A 364 1.46 -3.37 1.55
N GLY A 365 2.65 -2.78 1.43
CA GLY A 365 3.01 -1.91 0.30
C GLY A 365 2.97 -2.67 -1.02
N HIS A 366 3.89 -3.63 -1.17
CA HIS A 366 3.75 -4.71 -2.14
C HIS A 366 2.75 -5.76 -1.64
N SER A 367 1.45 -5.51 -1.79
CA SER A 367 0.41 -6.40 -1.27
C SER A 367 0.16 -7.65 -2.10
N ALA A 368 -0.62 -8.57 -1.54
CA ALA A 368 -1.02 -9.80 -2.22
C ALA A 368 -2.10 -9.51 -3.28
N GLY A 369 -2.06 -10.25 -4.39
CA GLY A 369 -2.93 -10.06 -5.56
C GLY A 369 -2.13 -10.14 -6.85
N PRO A 370 -2.70 -9.80 -8.02
CA PRO A 370 -2.01 -9.94 -9.29
C PRO A 370 -0.96 -8.84 -9.50
N THR A 371 0.27 -9.27 -9.77
CA THR A 371 1.36 -8.37 -10.19
C THR A 371 1.27 -8.10 -11.68
N ILE A 372 1.39 -6.84 -12.10
CA ILE A 372 1.33 -6.41 -13.49
C ILE A 372 2.70 -5.84 -13.89
N GLY A 373 3.53 -6.69 -14.46
CA GLY A 373 4.91 -6.35 -14.84
C GLY A 373 5.84 -6.18 -13.64
N MET A 374 7.14 -6.06 -13.94
CA MET A 374 8.22 -5.78 -12.99
C MET A 374 9.22 -4.85 -13.65
N TRP A 375 9.94 -4.05 -12.87
CA TRP A 375 10.94 -3.13 -13.42
C TRP A 375 12.05 -3.85 -14.24
N ASP A 376 12.37 -5.10 -13.90
CA ASP A 376 13.37 -5.97 -14.55
C ASP A 376 12.75 -7.04 -15.48
N ASN A 377 11.43 -7.24 -15.43
CA ASN A 377 10.70 -8.21 -16.25
C ASN A 377 9.41 -7.61 -16.83
N GLN A 378 9.44 -7.33 -18.14
CA GLN A 378 8.27 -6.88 -18.91
C GLN A 378 7.56 -8.02 -19.66
N GLY A 379 7.95 -9.27 -19.40
CA GLY A 379 7.30 -10.49 -19.89
C GLY A 379 6.28 -11.05 -18.89
N ASN A 380 5.97 -12.34 -18.99
CA ASN A 380 5.14 -12.99 -17.99
C ASN A 380 5.90 -13.12 -16.67
N THR A 381 5.20 -12.90 -15.56
CA THR A 381 5.64 -13.20 -14.19
C THR A 381 4.87 -14.43 -13.71
N PRO A 382 5.48 -15.62 -13.70
CA PRO A 382 4.81 -16.83 -13.22
C PRO A 382 4.34 -16.70 -11.77
N GLY A 383 3.21 -17.30 -11.44
CA GLY A 383 2.63 -17.24 -10.10
C GLY A 383 1.85 -15.94 -9.89
N ALA A 384 2.48 -14.90 -9.34
CA ALA A 384 1.80 -13.65 -9.00
C ALA A 384 1.21 -12.92 -10.22
N GLY A 385 1.82 -13.02 -11.40
CA GLY A 385 1.25 -12.46 -12.63
C GLY A 385 0.16 -13.34 -13.26
N ASP A 386 0.04 -14.60 -12.86
CA ASP A 386 -1.00 -15.53 -13.34
C ASP A 386 -2.30 -15.43 -12.53
N PHE A 387 -2.24 -14.82 -11.34
CA PHE A 387 -3.41 -14.62 -10.50
C PHE A 387 -4.43 -13.70 -11.17
N PRO A 388 -5.74 -14.00 -11.10
CA PRO A 388 -6.76 -13.19 -11.75
C PRO A 388 -7.03 -11.88 -10.99
N LEU A 389 -7.32 -10.82 -11.74
CA LEU A 389 -7.79 -9.54 -11.20
C LEU A 389 -9.20 -9.69 -10.64
N HIS A 390 -9.35 -9.43 -9.34
CA HIS A 390 -10.64 -9.39 -8.66
C HIS A 390 -11.11 -7.96 -8.41
N ALA A 391 -12.43 -7.80 -8.28
CA ALA A 391 -13.03 -6.55 -7.85
C ALA A 391 -12.71 -6.24 -6.38
N ASN A 392 -12.79 -4.96 -6.06
CA ASN A 392 -12.50 -4.40 -4.74
C ASN A 392 -11.05 -4.58 -4.30
N THR A 393 -10.10 -4.40 -5.23
CA THR A 393 -8.67 -4.51 -4.95
C THR A 393 -7.98 -3.15 -5.14
N GLY A 394 -7.12 -2.80 -4.19
CA GLY A 394 -6.26 -1.62 -4.26
C GLY A 394 -4.96 -1.91 -5.02
N TYR A 395 -4.43 -0.91 -5.73
CA TYR A 395 -3.19 -0.99 -6.50
C TYR A 395 -2.34 0.26 -6.33
N ALA A 396 -1.03 0.10 -6.45
CA ALA A 396 -0.13 1.19 -6.77
C ALA A 396 0.10 1.19 -8.29
N ILE A 397 -0.38 2.23 -8.98
CA ILE A 397 -0.29 2.35 -10.44
C ILE A 397 1.09 2.91 -10.79
N GLU A 398 2.09 2.06 -10.68
CA GLU A 398 3.50 2.37 -10.88
C GLU A 398 3.98 2.01 -12.30
N LEU A 399 4.71 2.95 -12.89
CA LEU A 399 5.29 2.85 -14.22
C LEU A 399 6.32 3.95 -14.47
N ASN A 400 7.08 3.81 -15.55
CA ASN A 400 7.81 4.93 -16.10
C ASN A 400 7.65 5.04 -17.61
N ALA A 401 7.67 6.28 -18.10
CA ALA A 401 7.82 6.59 -19.52
C ALA A 401 9.20 7.21 -19.78
N VAL A 402 9.88 6.80 -20.85
CA VAL A 402 11.19 7.35 -21.25
C VAL A 402 10.99 8.29 -22.43
N VAL A 403 11.23 9.57 -22.22
CA VAL A 403 10.98 10.65 -23.19
C VAL A 403 12.29 11.33 -23.55
N PHE A 404 12.60 11.43 -24.86
CA PHE A 404 13.75 12.20 -25.29
C PHE A 404 13.42 13.70 -25.21
N VAL A 405 14.09 14.41 -24.31
CA VAL A 405 13.93 15.85 -24.11
C VAL A 405 15.01 16.58 -24.89
N LYS A 406 14.61 17.31 -25.93
CA LYS A 406 15.53 17.98 -26.88
C LYS A 406 16.36 19.05 -26.20
N GLU A 407 15.75 19.80 -25.29
CA GLU A 407 16.35 20.89 -24.52
C GLU A 407 17.48 20.40 -23.62
N TRP A 408 17.43 19.14 -23.20
CA TRP A 408 18.47 18.48 -22.41
C TRP A 408 19.36 17.57 -23.26
N ASN A 409 19.00 17.38 -24.54
CA ASN A 409 19.62 16.43 -25.46
C ASN A 409 19.84 15.04 -24.85
N LYS A 410 18.85 14.56 -24.08
CA LYS A 410 18.92 13.27 -23.38
C LYS A 410 17.54 12.65 -23.16
N ASP A 411 17.54 11.36 -22.84
CA ASP A 411 16.37 10.69 -22.32
C ASP A 411 16.11 11.09 -20.86
N VAL A 412 14.84 11.38 -20.56
CA VAL A 412 14.32 11.64 -19.22
C VAL A 412 13.31 10.56 -18.88
N ARG A 413 13.49 9.93 -17.73
CA ARG A 413 12.58 8.90 -17.21
C ARG A 413 11.52 9.58 -16.33
N ILE A 414 10.27 9.55 -16.77
CA ILE A 414 9.10 10.05 -16.05
C ILE A 414 8.55 8.89 -15.22
N MET A 415 8.95 8.85 -13.95
CA MET A 415 8.56 7.84 -12.97
C MET A 415 7.32 8.34 -12.21
N LEU A 416 6.26 7.54 -12.19
CA LEU A 416 4.98 7.92 -11.61
C LEU A 416 4.34 6.73 -10.94
N GLU A 417 3.76 6.98 -9.77
CA GLU A 417 3.05 5.97 -9.00
C GLU A 417 1.99 6.63 -8.13
N GLU A 418 0.78 6.08 -8.16
CA GLU A 418 -0.34 6.58 -7.39
C GLU A 418 -1.24 5.45 -6.94
N GLY A 419 -1.74 5.54 -5.71
CA GLY A 419 -2.72 4.60 -5.19
C GLY A 419 -4.07 4.70 -5.92
N ALA A 420 -4.63 3.55 -6.32
CA ALA A 420 -5.91 3.47 -6.99
C ALA A 420 -6.73 2.23 -6.58
N PHE A 421 -8.04 2.31 -6.82
CA PHE A 421 -9.00 1.25 -6.52
C PHE A 421 -9.62 0.68 -7.79
N PHE A 422 -9.63 -0.65 -7.94
CA PHE A 422 -10.42 -1.32 -8.96
C PHE A 422 -11.73 -1.85 -8.35
N ASP A 423 -12.86 -1.28 -8.76
CA ASP A 423 -14.20 -1.64 -8.24
C ASP A 423 -14.85 -2.85 -8.95
N GLY A 424 -14.14 -3.48 -9.89
CA GLY A 424 -14.65 -4.54 -10.77
C GLY A 424 -15.03 -4.04 -12.17
N GLN A 425 -15.18 -2.73 -12.36
CA GLN A 425 -15.54 -2.12 -13.63
C GLN A 425 -14.49 -1.11 -14.11
N LYS A 426 -13.95 -0.31 -13.19
CA LYS A 426 -12.98 0.74 -13.50
C LYS A 426 -11.98 0.95 -12.38
N VAL A 427 -10.85 1.53 -12.75
CA VAL A 427 -9.85 2.02 -11.81
C VAL A 427 -10.14 3.47 -11.45
N THR A 428 -10.13 3.81 -10.17
CA THR A 428 -10.26 5.19 -9.66
C THR A 428 -9.13 5.48 -8.70
N TYR A 429 -8.32 6.50 -8.98
CA TYR A 429 -7.26 6.96 -8.08
C TYR A 429 -7.83 7.47 -6.75
N TYR A 430 -7.19 7.13 -5.63
CA TYR A 430 -7.72 7.45 -4.30
C TYR A 430 -7.84 8.97 -4.08
N ASN A 431 -6.80 9.73 -4.45
CA ASN A 431 -6.77 11.19 -4.39
C ASN A 431 -6.26 11.83 -5.68
N GLY A 432 -6.73 11.30 -6.82
CA GLY A 432 -6.22 11.74 -8.12
C GLY A 432 -4.78 11.28 -8.36
N ARG A 433 -4.12 11.94 -9.33
CA ARG A 433 -2.74 11.65 -9.71
C ARG A 433 -2.01 12.93 -10.10
N GLN A 434 -0.69 12.94 -10.04
CA GLN A 434 0.11 14.07 -10.52
C GLN A 434 -0.20 14.42 -11.99
N ARG A 435 -0.63 15.66 -12.24
CA ARG A 435 -0.93 16.22 -13.58
C ARG A 435 -0.04 17.40 -13.97
N ARG A 436 0.75 17.91 -13.03
CA ARG A 436 1.74 18.98 -13.21
C ARG A 436 2.91 18.69 -12.28
N ILE A 437 4.12 18.94 -12.77
CA ILE A 437 5.33 18.84 -11.95
C ILE A 437 5.31 19.97 -10.91
N LEU A 438 5.70 19.66 -9.67
CA LEU A 438 5.74 20.63 -8.58
C LEU A 438 6.94 21.60 -8.74
N PRO A 439 6.73 22.93 -8.91
CA PRO A 439 7.84 23.88 -8.97
C PRO A 439 8.41 24.16 -7.58
N ILE A 440 9.73 24.28 -7.47
CA ILE A 440 10.45 24.69 -6.26
C ILE A 440 11.25 25.97 -6.59
N PRO A 441 10.91 27.14 -6.02
CA PRO A 441 9.77 27.41 -5.13
C PRO A 441 8.40 27.27 -5.83
N ARG A 442 7.33 27.14 -5.03
CA ARG A 442 5.96 27.18 -5.55
C ARG A 442 5.67 28.55 -6.19
N SER A 443 5.04 28.57 -7.37
CA SER A 443 4.66 29.81 -8.04
C SER A 443 3.65 30.59 -7.19
N SER A 444 3.95 31.87 -6.91
CA SER A 444 3.02 32.78 -6.23
C SER A 444 2.23 33.57 -7.26
N PHE A 445 0.92 33.29 -7.38
CA PHE A 445 0.07 33.96 -8.37
C PHE A 445 -0.33 35.40 -7.99
N TYR A 446 -0.06 35.82 -6.75
CA TYR A 446 -0.38 37.17 -6.26
C TYR A 446 0.83 38.12 -6.22
N LEU A 447 2.05 37.58 -6.40
CA LEU A 447 3.28 38.36 -6.52
C LEU A 447 3.73 38.32 -7.99
N GLY A 448 3.71 39.47 -8.66
CA GLY A 448 4.29 39.59 -10.00
C GLY A 448 5.79 39.81 -9.89
N ASN A 449 6.58 38.98 -10.56
CA ASN A 449 7.98 39.23 -10.86
C ASN A 449 8.18 39.17 -12.36
#